data_AF-E6XEA2-F1
#
_entry.id   AF-E6XEA2-F1
#
_cell.length_a   1.000
_cell.length_b   1.000
_cell.length_c   1.000
_cell.angle_alpha   90.00
_cell.angle_beta   90.00
_cell.angle_gamma   90.00
#
_symmetry.space_group_name_H-M   'P 1'
#
loop_
_entity.id
_entity.type
_entity.pdbx_description
1 polymer ?
#
loop_
_entity_poly.entity_id
_entity_poly.type
_entity_poly.pdbx_seq_one_letter_code
_entity_poly.pdbx_strand_id
1 'polypeptide(L)'
;MSFVDLYSSGEHRRNLAHFSSIASLAAIDGEVNPQEKVLLDRFARKLDITDTEYAEVLSSDNKYPINPPTTSEERLERLYDLFRIVFADHGIDEEEMILINKYAIGLGYSSETAAKLIKRSVEIFGGRLDFEDYLYLVKK
;
A
#
# COMPACT_ATOMS: atom_id res chain seq x y z
N MET A 1 -25.33 -2.35 4.26
CA MET A 1 -24.42 -3.14 5.11
C MET A 1 -24.36 -4.53 4.52
N SER A 2 -23.23 -4.90 3.92
CA SER A 2 -23.04 -6.23 3.33
C SER A 2 -22.56 -7.21 4.41
N PHE A 3 -22.61 -8.52 4.15
CA PHE A 3 -22.08 -9.54 5.08
C PHE A 3 -20.59 -9.34 5.43
N VAL A 4 -19.83 -8.65 4.56
CA VAL A 4 -18.42 -8.30 4.77
C VAL A 4 -18.24 -7.28 5.92
N ASP A 5 -19.24 -6.41 6.12
CA ASP A 5 -19.19 -5.38 7.16
C ASP A 5 -19.15 -5.95 8.60
N LEU A 6 -19.60 -7.19 8.80
CA LEU A 6 -19.75 -7.84 10.11
C LEU A 6 -18.50 -8.58 10.60
N TYR A 7 -17.57 -8.96 9.72
CA TYR A 7 -16.45 -9.84 10.06
C TYR A 7 -15.06 -9.21 9.89
N SER A 8 -14.92 -8.08 9.19
CA SER A 8 -13.64 -7.38 9.10
C SER A 8 -13.41 -6.50 10.34
N SER A 9 -12.34 -6.74 11.09
CA SER A 9 -11.83 -5.71 12.01
C SER A 9 -11.53 -4.42 11.23
N GLY A 10 -11.48 -3.27 11.91
CA GLY A 10 -11.14 -2.01 11.26
C GLY A 10 -9.77 -2.04 10.56
N GLU A 11 -8.84 -2.88 11.03
CA GLU A 11 -7.54 -3.11 10.41
C GLU A 11 -7.63 -3.94 9.13
N HIS A 12 -8.31 -5.07 9.15
CA HIS A 12 -8.50 -5.92 7.97
C HIS A 12 -9.14 -5.15 6.81
N ARG A 13 -10.13 -4.30 7.12
CA ARG A 13 -10.76 -3.43 6.12
C ARG A 13 -9.78 -2.44 5.49
N ARG A 14 -8.85 -1.89 6.27
CA ARG A 14 -7.79 -1.01 5.74
C ARG A 14 -6.84 -1.79 4.86
N ASN A 15 -6.44 -3.00 5.28
CA ASN A 15 -5.57 -3.86 4.50
C ASN A 15 -6.19 -4.21 3.14
N LEU A 16 -7.47 -4.57 3.14
CA LEU A 16 -8.23 -4.86 1.92
C LEU A 16 -8.36 -3.64 1.01
N ALA A 17 -8.55 -2.45 1.58
CA ALA A 17 -8.54 -1.21 0.80
C ALA A 17 -7.16 -0.91 0.17
N HIS A 18 -6.07 -1.18 0.90
CA HIS A 18 -4.71 -1.09 0.36
C HIS A 18 -4.50 -2.07 -0.80
N PHE A 19 -4.85 -3.33 -0.57
CA PHE A 19 -4.70 -4.38 -1.58
C PHE A 19 -5.52 -4.09 -2.84
N SER A 20 -6.79 -3.70 -2.70
CA SER A 20 -7.65 -3.34 -3.84
C SER A 20 -7.05 -2.20 -4.69
N SER A 21 -6.50 -1.19 -4.03
CA SER A 21 -5.82 -0.08 -4.72
C SER A 21 -4.57 -0.55 -5.46
N ILE A 22 -3.72 -1.35 -4.83
CA ILE A 22 -2.49 -1.90 -5.45
C ILE A 22 -2.84 -2.79 -6.64
N ALA A 23 -3.80 -3.70 -6.48
CA ALA A 23 -4.25 -4.60 -7.53
C ALA A 23 -4.83 -3.86 -8.74
N SER A 24 -5.64 -2.83 -8.49
CA SER A 24 -6.21 -2.00 -9.55
C SER A 24 -5.13 -1.22 -10.31
N LEU A 25 -4.09 -0.75 -9.63
CA LEU A 25 -2.96 -0.06 -10.25
C LEU A 25 -2.03 -1.01 -11.02
N ALA A 26 -1.92 -2.26 -10.59
CA ALA A 26 -1.20 -3.29 -11.34
C ALA A 26 -1.94 -3.62 -12.65
N ALA A 27 -3.27 -3.65 -12.64
CA ALA A 27 -4.10 -3.94 -13.82
C ALA A 27 -4.35 -2.74 -14.77
N ILE A 28 -3.67 -1.59 -14.58
CA ILE A 28 -3.89 -0.39 -15.41
C ILE A 28 -3.56 -0.65 -16.90
N ASP A 29 -2.51 -1.41 -17.16
CA ASP A 29 -2.02 -1.66 -18.53
C ASP A 29 -2.75 -2.85 -19.20
N GLY A 30 -3.77 -3.42 -18.55
CA GLY A 30 -4.54 -4.56 -19.03
C GLY A 30 -4.61 -5.71 -18.01
N GLU A 31 -4.55 -6.96 -18.49
CA GLU A 31 -4.52 -8.11 -17.59
C GLU A 31 -3.21 -8.17 -16.79
N VAL A 32 -3.34 -8.51 -15.50
CA VAL A 32 -2.20 -8.72 -14.60
C VAL A 32 -1.29 -9.80 -15.17
N ASN A 33 -0.05 -9.42 -15.46
CA ASN A 33 0.93 -10.36 -16.01
C ASN A 33 1.51 -11.30 -14.92
N PRO A 34 2.26 -12.36 -15.28
CA PRO A 34 2.80 -13.31 -14.30
C PRO A 34 3.73 -12.68 -13.25
N GLN A 35 4.48 -11.63 -13.59
CA GLN A 35 5.36 -10.93 -12.65
C GLN A 35 4.55 -10.09 -11.67
N GLU A 36 3.54 -9.37 -12.15
CA GLU A 36 2.62 -8.60 -11.32
C GLU A 36 1.81 -9.51 -10.39
N LYS A 37 1.38 -10.69 -10.87
CA LYS A 37 0.72 -11.71 -10.05
C LYS A 37 1.59 -12.10 -8.86
N VAL A 38 2.88 -12.37 -9.08
CA VAL A 38 3.81 -12.72 -7.99
C VAL A 38 3.92 -11.61 -6.95
N LEU A 39 3.92 -10.34 -7.38
CA LEU A 39 3.95 -9.21 -6.45
C LEU A 39 2.63 -9.08 -5.68
N LEU A 40 1.48 -9.22 -6.36
CA LEU A 40 0.18 -9.21 -5.70
C LEU A 40 0.05 -10.36 -4.69
N ASP A 41 0.57 -11.55 -4.97
CA ASP A 41 0.61 -12.67 -4.03
C ASP A 41 1.48 -12.37 -2.79
N ARG A 42 2.55 -11.55 -2.93
CA ARG A 42 3.34 -11.06 -1.78
C ARG A 42 2.55 -10.04 -0.97
N PHE A 43 1.98 -9.03 -1.62
CA PHE A 43 1.18 -8.01 -0.95
C PHE A 43 -0.05 -8.59 -0.24
N ALA A 44 -0.74 -9.55 -0.86
CA ALA A 44 -1.86 -10.25 -0.26
C ALA A 44 -1.48 -10.93 1.06
N ARG A 45 -0.33 -11.62 1.09
CA ARG A 45 0.20 -12.23 2.32
C ARG A 45 0.56 -11.19 3.38
N LYS A 46 1.24 -10.12 3.00
CA LYS A 46 1.62 -9.03 3.94
C LYS A 46 0.39 -8.32 4.51
N LEU A 47 -0.66 -8.16 3.71
CA LEU A 47 -1.91 -7.48 4.06
C LEU A 47 -2.97 -8.43 4.65
N ASP A 48 -2.65 -9.69 4.91
CA ASP A 48 -3.59 -10.69 5.46
C ASP A 48 -4.86 -10.87 4.60
N ILE A 49 -4.73 -10.83 3.27
CA ILE A 49 -5.86 -10.95 2.34
C ILE A 49 -6.19 -12.42 2.11
N THR A 50 -7.46 -12.78 2.27
CA THR A 50 -7.92 -14.15 2.01
C THR A 50 -8.00 -14.45 0.51
N ASP A 51 -7.92 -15.72 0.12
CA ASP A 51 -8.06 -16.13 -1.30
C ASP A 51 -9.39 -15.67 -1.92
N THR A 52 -10.45 -15.61 -1.10
CA THR A 52 -11.78 -15.13 -1.56
C THR A 52 -11.74 -13.64 -1.86
N GLU A 53 -11.20 -12.83 -0.95
CA GLU A 53 -11.06 -11.38 -1.16
C GLU A 53 -10.10 -11.07 -2.32
N TYR A 54 -9.01 -11.84 -2.43
CA TYR A 54 -8.08 -11.74 -3.54
C TYR A 54 -8.78 -11.93 -4.89
N ALA A 55 -9.58 -12.99 -5.01
CA ALA A 55 -10.35 -13.28 -6.22
C ALA A 55 -11.42 -12.22 -6.50
N GLU A 56 -12.09 -11.71 -5.46
CA GLU A 56 -13.08 -10.64 -5.60
C GLU A 56 -12.46 -9.31 -6.05
N VAL A 57 -11.27 -8.95 -5.56
CA VAL A 57 -10.56 -7.75 -5.96
C VAL A 57 -10.10 -7.80 -7.42
N LEU A 58 -9.67 -8.98 -7.90
CA LEU A 58 -9.26 -9.17 -9.30
C LEU A 58 -10.42 -9.43 -10.27
N SER A 59 -11.64 -9.55 -9.77
CA SER A 59 -12.84 -9.70 -10.59
C SER A 59 -13.10 -8.44 -11.42
N SER A 60 -13.67 -8.62 -12.62
CA SER A 60 -14.19 -7.50 -13.42
C SER A 60 -15.33 -6.73 -12.73
N ASP A 61 -15.99 -7.36 -11.76
CA ASP A 61 -17.01 -6.76 -10.89
C ASP A 61 -16.42 -6.47 -9.51
N ASN A 62 -15.23 -5.86 -9.45
CA ASN A 62 -14.57 -5.53 -8.18
C ASN A 62 -15.52 -4.71 -7.29
N LYS A 63 -15.91 -5.29 -6.16
CA LYS A 63 -16.91 -4.73 -5.23
C LYS A 63 -16.29 -3.78 -4.20
N TYR A 64 -14.98 -3.58 -4.24
CA TYR A 64 -14.26 -2.77 -3.27
C TYR A 64 -14.00 -1.37 -3.84
N PRO A 65 -14.81 -0.36 -3.47
CA PRO A 65 -14.60 0.99 -3.98
C PRO A 65 -13.26 1.54 -3.50
N ILE A 66 -12.47 2.05 -4.44
CA ILE A 66 -11.29 2.84 -4.12
C ILE A 66 -11.78 4.24 -3.74
N ASN A 67 -11.73 4.56 -2.45
CA ASN A 67 -12.02 5.90 -1.96
C ASN A 67 -10.71 6.70 -1.94
N PRO A 68 -10.49 7.62 -2.89
CA PRO A 68 -9.26 8.40 -2.92
C PRO A 68 -9.22 9.34 -1.70
N PRO A 69 -8.06 9.49 -1.06
CA PRO A 69 -7.88 10.48 0.01
C PRO A 69 -8.05 11.90 -0.54
N THR A 70 -8.72 12.74 0.23
CA THR A 70 -9.09 14.11 -0.18
C THR A 70 -8.08 15.15 0.26
N THR A 71 -7.37 14.90 1.36
CA THR A 71 -6.36 15.81 1.92
C THR A 71 -4.94 15.27 1.82
N SER A 72 -3.96 16.16 1.95
CA SER A 72 -2.54 15.78 2.03
C SER A 72 -2.23 14.86 3.21
N GLU A 73 -2.88 15.11 4.35
CA GLU A 73 -2.72 14.36 5.59
C GLU A 73 -3.28 12.95 5.44
N GLU A 74 -4.47 12.80 4.85
CA GLU A 74 -5.08 11.48 4.58
C GLU A 74 -4.22 10.64 3.61
N ARG A 75 -3.62 11.28 2.60
CA ARG A 75 -2.67 10.61 1.68
C ARG A 75 -1.45 10.09 2.43
N LEU A 76 -0.90 10.90 3.34
CA LEU A 76 0.28 10.54 4.12
C LEU A 76 -0.05 9.43 5.12
N GLU A 77 -1.23 9.50 5.76
CA GLU A 77 -1.73 8.46 6.66
C GLU A 77 -1.91 7.13 5.93
N ARG A 78 -2.51 7.14 4.73
CA ARG A 78 -2.62 5.95 3.88
C ARG A 78 -1.24 5.37 3.53
N LEU A 79 -0.30 6.22 3.14
CA LEU A 79 1.06 5.77 2.84
C LEU A 79 1.73 5.18 4.08
N TYR A 80 1.61 5.84 5.24
CA TYR A 80 2.16 5.37 6.51
C TYR A 80 1.57 4.01 6.93
N ASP A 81 0.25 3.82 6.86
CA ASP A 81 -0.40 2.55 7.21
C ASP A 81 0.08 1.41 6.30
N LEU A 82 0.21 1.67 4.99
CA LEU A 82 0.77 0.68 4.05
C LEU A 82 2.21 0.31 4.42
N PHE A 83 3.08 1.29 4.64
CA PHE A 83 4.48 1.03 4.99
C PHE A 83 4.59 0.27 6.31
N ARG A 84 3.78 0.59 7.32
CA ARG A 84 3.73 -0.14 8.60
C ARG A 84 3.49 -1.64 8.41
N ILE A 85 2.62 -2.00 7.47
CA ILE A 85 2.27 -3.40 7.21
C ILE A 85 3.33 -4.07 6.34
N VAL A 86 3.74 -3.42 5.25
CA VAL A 86 4.63 -4.04 4.25
C VAL A 86 6.08 -4.19 4.77
N PHE A 87 6.49 -3.37 5.73
CA PHE A 87 7.78 -3.49 6.43
C PHE A 87 7.74 -4.39 7.67
N ALA A 88 6.61 -5.02 8.01
CA ALA A 88 6.50 -5.82 9.23
C ALA A 88 7.49 -7.00 9.27
N ASP A 89 7.92 -7.51 8.12
CA ASP A 89 8.94 -8.55 7.96
C ASP A 89 10.36 -8.00 7.67
N HIS A 90 10.57 -6.71 7.93
CA HIS A 90 11.85 -6.00 7.81
C HIS A 90 12.44 -5.85 6.40
N GLY A 91 11.63 -5.95 5.34
CA GLY A 91 12.14 -5.71 3.98
C GLY A 91 11.08 -5.38 2.93
N ILE A 92 11.49 -4.56 1.97
CA ILE A 92 10.80 -4.36 0.69
C ILE A 92 11.84 -4.50 -0.40
N ASP A 93 11.55 -5.32 -1.41
CA ASP A 93 12.41 -5.49 -2.58
C ASP A 93 12.14 -4.45 -3.68
N GLU A 94 12.99 -4.42 -4.71
CA GLU A 94 12.91 -3.42 -5.78
C GLU A 94 11.60 -3.54 -6.57
N GLU A 95 11.09 -4.75 -6.76
CA GLU A 95 9.85 -4.98 -7.50
C GLU A 95 8.60 -4.54 -6.70
N GLU A 96 8.57 -4.81 -5.40
CA GLU A 96 7.52 -4.30 -4.50
C GLU A 96 7.53 -2.76 -4.46
N MET A 97 8.71 -2.14 -4.50
CA MET A 97 8.86 -0.67 -4.55
C MET A 97 8.22 -0.05 -5.80
N ILE A 98 8.21 -0.75 -6.93
CA ILE A 98 7.55 -0.29 -8.15
C ILE A 98 6.04 -0.15 -7.92
N LEU A 99 5.40 -1.16 -7.32
CA LEU A 99 3.97 -1.11 -7.02
C LEU A 99 3.63 -0.07 -5.94
N ILE A 100 4.48 0.10 -4.93
CA ILE A 100 4.31 1.16 -3.91
C ILE A 100 4.44 2.56 -4.54
N ASN A 101 5.30 2.72 -5.55
CA ASN A 101 5.40 3.97 -6.30
C ASN A 101 4.14 4.26 -7.10
N LYS A 102 3.63 3.27 -7.85
CA LYS A 102 2.32 3.38 -8.52
C LYS A 102 1.23 3.73 -7.51
N TYR A 103 1.24 3.12 -6.32
CA TYR A 103 0.31 3.40 -5.23
C TYR A 103 0.37 4.85 -4.76
N ALA A 104 1.55 5.37 -4.43
CA ALA A 104 1.72 6.76 -4.01
C ALA A 104 1.26 7.75 -5.10
N ILE A 105 1.55 7.47 -6.37
CA ILE A 105 1.04 8.28 -7.49
C ILE A 105 -0.49 8.20 -7.56
N GLY A 106 -1.07 7.01 -7.39
CA GLY A 106 -2.52 6.80 -7.32
C GLY A 106 -3.21 7.53 -6.16
N LEU A 107 -2.51 7.78 -5.05
CA LEU A 107 -2.98 8.64 -3.96
C LEU A 107 -2.94 10.14 -4.32
N GLY A 108 -2.34 10.52 -5.45
CA GLY A 108 -2.29 11.89 -5.95
C GLY A 108 -0.97 12.64 -5.66
N TYR A 109 0.12 11.93 -5.35
CA TYR A 109 1.46 12.53 -5.33
C TYR A 109 2.03 12.64 -6.76
N SER A 110 2.82 13.69 -7.02
CA SER A 110 3.64 13.73 -8.24
C SER A 110 4.71 12.64 -8.18
N SER A 111 5.19 12.17 -9.34
CA SER A 111 6.23 11.14 -9.42
C SER A 111 7.49 11.51 -8.60
N GLU A 112 7.93 12.76 -8.66
CA GLU A 112 9.07 13.26 -7.88
C GLU A 112 8.81 13.19 -6.36
N THR A 113 7.64 13.64 -5.92
CA THR A 113 7.27 13.62 -4.49
C THR A 113 7.07 12.20 -3.99
N ALA A 114 6.45 11.32 -4.79
CA ALA A 114 6.29 9.91 -4.48
C ALA A 114 7.64 9.22 -4.28
N ALA A 115 8.59 9.44 -5.19
CA ALA A 115 9.93 8.86 -5.08
C ALA A 115 10.66 9.34 -3.81
N LYS A 116 10.59 10.64 -3.48
CA LYS A 116 11.18 11.19 -2.25
C LYS A 116 10.53 10.61 -0.98
N LEU A 117 9.20 10.57 -0.93
CA LEU A 117 8.45 10.03 0.20
C LEU A 117 8.75 8.56 0.42
N ILE A 118 8.76 7.76 -0.64
CA ILE A 118 9.01 6.33 -0.57
C ILE A 118 10.44 6.06 -0.09
N LYS A 119 11.45 6.71 -0.69
CA LYS A 119 12.84 6.59 -0.24
C LYS A 119 12.94 6.89 1.26
N ARG A 120 12.32 7.98 1.69
CA ARG A 120 12.35 8.41 3.08
C ARG A 120 11.63 7.43 4.01
N SER A 121 10.47 6.91 3.61
CA SER A 121 9.76 5.90 4.38
C SER A 121 10.58 4.61 4.51
N VAL A 122 11.28 4.16 3.47
CA VAL A 122 12.19 3.00 3.56
C VAL A 122 13.31 3.24 4.58
N GLU A 123 13.91 4.44 4.61
CA GLU A 123 14.93 4.79 5.60
C GLU A 123 14.36 4.74 7.03
N ILE A 124 13.19 5.33 7.26
CA ILE A 124 12.51 5.38 8.56
C ILE A 124 12.14 3.97 9.04
N PHE A 125 11.39 3.22 8.24
CA PHE A 125 10.91 1.88 8.61
C PHE A 125 12.02 0.81 8.61
N GLY A 126 13.08 1.02 7.82
CA GLY A 126 14.29 0.20 7.85
C GLY A 126 15.25 0.51 9.00
N GLY A 127 14.91 1.47 9.88
CA GLY A 127 15.76 1.85 11.02
C GLY A 127 17.05 2.59 10.64
N ARG A 128 17.15 3.09 9.40
CA ARG A 128 18.28 3.85 8.88
C ARG A 128 17.98 5.34 9.01
N LEU A 129 17.97 5.85 10.24
CA LEU A 129 17.85 7.28 10.51
C LEU A 129 19.25 7.90 10.63
N ASP A 130 19.51 8.97 9.88
CA ASP A 130 20.74 9.73 10.07
C ASP A 130 20.66 10.62 11.33
N PHE A 131 21.78 11.27 11.67
CA PHE A 131 21.84 12.11 12.86
C PHE A 131 20.95 13.35 12.76
N GLU A 132 20.78 13.94 11.58
CA GLU A 132 19.94 15.13 11.39
C GLU A 132 18.47 14.79 11.64
N ASP A 133 18.03 13.63 11.15
CA ASP A 133 16.68 13.11 11.33
C ASP A 133 16.38 12.77 12.78
N TYR A 134 17.32 12.08 13.42
CA TYR A 134 17.24 11.77 14.84
C TYR A 134 17.14 13.05 15.67
N LEU A 135 18.00 14.03 15.37
CA LEU A 135 18.00 15.32 16.05
C LEU A 135 16.65 16.04 15.89
N TYR A 136 16.07 16.02 14.68
CA TYR A 136 14.76 16.59 14.40
C TYR A 136 13.66 15.90 15.21
N LEU A 137 13.61 14.57 15.23
CA LEU A 137 12.57 13.82 15.93
C LEU A 137 12.64 13.97 17.46
N VAL A 138 13.85 14.08 18.03
CA VAL A 138 14.05 14.18 19.50
C VAL A 138 13.86 15.60 20.03
N LYS A 139 14.15 16.62 19.23
CA LYS A 139 14.05 18.03 19.67
C LYS A 139 12.72 18.70 19.36
N LYS A 140 11.78 17.98 18.72
CA LYS A 140 10.47 18.51 18.36
C LYS A 140 9.45 18.36 19.47
#